data_AF-A0A522W8E0-F1
#
_entry.id   AF-A0A522W8E0-F1
#
_cell.length_a   1.000
_cell.length_b   1.000
_cell.length_c   1.000
_cell.angle_alpha   90.00
_cell.angle_beta   90.00
_cell.angle_gamma   90.00
#
_symmetry.space_group_name_H-M   'P 1'
#
loop_
_entity.id
_entity.type
_entity.pdbx_description
1 polymer ?
#
loop_
_entity_poly.entity_id
_entity_poly.type
_entity_poly.pdbx_seq_one_letter_code
_entity_poly.pdbx_strand_id
1 'polypeptide(L)'
;MLQGTGSDVGKSLLVAGLGRLFARQGLAVCPFKPQNMSNNAAVTQDGGEIGRAQALQARACFLAPTTDMNPVLLKPMSETGAQVVVGGRVLGNASAAEYHRMKPTLLPRVLEAFHRLQDGADLVLVEGAGSAAEVNLRASDIANMGFA
;
A
#
# COMPACT_ATOMS: atom_id res chain seq x y z
N MET A 1 12.58 -0.19 -1.84
CA MET A 1 11.38 0.61 -2.13
C MET A 1 11.45 1.19 -3.53
N LEU A 2 10.36 1.20 -4.28
CA LEU A 2 10.22 1.84 -5.59
C LEU A 2 9.38 3.11 -5.46
N GLN A 3 9.94 4.24 -5.88
CA GLN A 3 9.27 5.54 -5.92
C GLN A 3 9.18 6.06 -7.35
N GLY A 4 8.36 7.09 -7.55
CA GLY A 4 8.19 7.73 -8.85
C GLY A 4 8.05 9.23 -8.70
N THR A 5 8.11 9.93 -9.83
CA THR A 5 7.95 11.38 -9.93
C THR A 5 6.50 11.82 -10.14
N GLY A 6 5.56 10.87 -10.15
CA GLY A 6 4.13 11.10 -10.34
C GLY A 6 3.30 9.83 -10.15
N SER A 7 1.98 9.99 -10.19
CA SER A 7 1.02 8.88 -10.31
C SER A 7 1.10 8.24 -11.70
N ASP A 8 0.71 6.98 -11.81
CA ASP A 8 0.58 6.25 -13.08
C ASP A 8 1.85 6.08 -13.94
N VAL A 9 3.03 6.37 -13.38
CA VAL A 9 4.35 6.16 -14.03
C VAL A 9 4.79 4.69 -14.10
N GLY A 10 3.89 3.72 -13.87
CA GLY A 10 4.19 2.29 -13.98
C GLY A 10 4.79 1.61 -12.73
N LYS A 11 4.83 2.28 -11.57
CA LYS A 11 5.38 1.73 -10.31
C LYS A 11 4.83 0.34 -9.97
N SER A 12 3.51 0.17 -10.01
CA SER A 12 2.87 -1.08 -9.60
C SER A 12 3.24 -2.24 -10.53
N LEU A 13 3.38 -1.98 -11.83
CA LEU A 13 3.80 -2.99 -12.81
C LEU A 13 5.26 -3.40 -12.61
N LEU A 14 6.15 -2.45 -12.33
CA LEU A 14 7.55 -2.75 -12.01
C LEU A 14 7.67 -3.58 -10.74
N VAL A 15 6.94 -3.23 -9.67
CA VAL A 15 6.90 -4.03 -8.43
C VAL A 15 6.40 -5.44 -8.71
N ALA A 16 5.34 -5.61 -9.50
CA ALA A 16 4.86 -6.94 -9.87
C ALA A 16 5.89 -7.73 -10.70
N GLY A 17 6.54 -7.10 -11.67
CA GLY A 17 7.59 -7.72 -12.49
C GLY A 17 8.80 -8.17 -11.66
N LEU A 18 9.31 -7.31 -10.79
CA LEU A 18 10.40 -7.63 -9.87
C LEU A 18 9.99 -8.72 -8.88
N GLY A 19 8.77 -8.65 -8.34
CA GLY A 19 8.23 -9.67 -7.45
C GLY A 19 8.20 -11.05 -8.10
N ARG A 20 7.74 -11.11 -9.36
CA ARG A 20 7.78 -12.35 -10.16
C ARG A 20 9.20 -12.83 -10.43
N LEU A 21 10.12 -11.93 -10.77
CA LEU A 21 11.51 -12.30 -11.04
C LEU A 21 12.16 -12.95 -9.82
N PHE A 22 12.12 -12.29 -8.68
CA PHE A 22 12.77 -12.77 -7.45
C PHE A 22 12.09 -14.00 -6.87
N ALA A 23 10.76 -14.10 -6.90
CA ALA A 23 10.05 -15.29 -6.45
C ALA A 23 10.38 -16.52 -7.32
N ARG A 24 10.57 -16.34 -8.65
CA ARG A 24 11.04 -17.43 -9.54
C ARG A 24 12.48 -17.87 -9.27
N GLN A 25 13.28 -17.04 -8.60
CA GLN A 25 14.62 -17.37 -8.14
C GLN A 25 14.61 -18.07 -6.77
N GLY A 26 13.44 -18.33 -6.19
CA GLY A 26 13.28 -19.07 -4.95
C GLY A 26 13.25 -18.19 -3.69
N LEU A 27 13.28 -16.87 -3.82
CA LEU A 27 13.14 -15.97 -2.66
C LEU A 27 11.68 -15.91 -2.19
N ALA A 28 11.47 -15.85 -0.88
CA ALA A 28 10.19 -15.48 -0.27
C ALA A 28 9.98 -13.97 -0.41
N VAL A 29 9.21 -13.55 -1.43
CA VAL A 29 9.00 -12.13 -1.75
C VAL A 29 7.61 -11.68 -1.34
N CYS A 30 7.52 -10.61 -0.55
CA CYS A 30 6.25 -9.97 -0.20
C CYS A 30 6.14 -8.56 -0.82
N PRO A 31 5.05 -8.22 -1.52
CA PRO A 31 4.80 -6.85 -1.93
C PRO A 31 4.16 -6.05 -0.79
N PHE A 32 4.48 -4.76 -0.71
CA PHE A 32 3.91 -3.87 0.29
C PHE A 32 3.65 -2.48 -0.31
N LYS A 33 2.43 -1.98 -0.20
CA LYS A 33 2.09 -0.59 -0.49
C LYS A 33 1.43 0.02 0.75
N PRO A 34 2.16 0.82 1.54
CA PRO A 34 1.70 1.29 2.85
C PRO A 34 0.32 1.96 2.79
N GLN A 35 0.13 2.81 1.77
CA GLN A 35 -1.10 3.51 1.48
C GLN A 35 -1.38 3.46 -0.01
N ASN A 36 -2.61 3.10 -0.37
CA ASN A 36 -3.11 3.23 -1.74
C ASN A 36 -4.38 4.09 -1.79
N MET A 37 -4.69 4.65 -2.95
CA MET A 37 -5.95 5.31 -3.24
C MET A 37 -6.53 4.69 -4.51
N SER A 38 -7.63 3.95 -4.37
CA SER A 38 -8.27 3.24 -5.49
C SER A 38 -9.68 2.80 -5.11
N ASN A 39 -10.66 3.07 -5.99
CA ASN A 39 -11.99 2.44 -5.89
C ASN A 39 -12.01 1.01 -6.43
N ASN A 40 -10.95 0.59 -7.12
CA ASN A 40 -10.81 -0.75 -7.64
C ASN A 40 -10.08 -1.63 -6.62
N ALA A 41 -10.86 -2.24 -5.73
CA ALA A 41 -10.38 -3.14 -4.68
C ALA A 41 -10.50 -4.62 -5.09
N ALA A 42 -9.76 -5.48 -4.39
CA ALA A 42 -9.84 -6.92 -4.42
C ALA A 42 -10.05 -7.44 -2.99
N VAL A 43 -10.85 -8.49 -2.86
CA VAL A 43 -11.12 -9.14 -1.58
C VAL A 43 -9.95 -10.05 -1.21
N THR A 44 -9.50 -9.96 0.04
CA THR A 44 -8.47 -10.84 0.61
C THR A 44 -9.11 -12.10 1.20
N GLN A 45 -8.31 -13.14 1.47
CA GLN A 45 -8.85 -14.42 1.96
C GLN A 45 -9.60 -14.32 3.29
N ASP A 46 -9.22 -13.36 4.14
CA ASP A 46 -9.82 -13.05 5.44
C ASP A 46 -11.06 -12.12 5.34
N GLY A 47 -11.55 -11.85 4.13
CA GLY A 47 -12.73 -11.02 3.89
C GLY A 47 -12.48 -9.51 3.97
N GLY A 48 -11.22 -9.09 4.08
CA GLY A 48 -10.81 -7.69 3.96
C GLY A 48 -10.71 -7.23 2.52
N GLU A 49 -10.21 -6.00 2.32
CA GLU A 49 -9.99 -5.45 0.99
C GLU A 49 -8.63 -4.74 0.86
N ILE A 50 -8.05 -4.86 -0.34
CA ILE A 50 -6.82 -4.16 -0.76
C ILE A 50 -6.97 -3.61 -2.18
N GLY A 51 -6.12 -2.68 -2.59
CA GLY A 51 -6.09 -2.23 -3.98
C GLY A 51 -5.79 -3.39 -4.97
N ARG A 52 -6.47 -3.41 -6.14
CA ARG A 52 -6.28 -4.46 -7.15
C ARG A 52 -4.83 -4.55 -7.66
N ALA A 53 -4.10 -3.44 -7.67
CA ALA A 53 -2.67 -3.41 -7.98
C ALA A 53 -1.85 -4.27 -7.00
N GLN A 54 -2.16 -4.22 -5.70
CA GLN A 54 -1.47 -5.03 -4.68
C GLN A 54 -1.88 -6.49 -4.77
N ALA A 55 -3.14 -6.79 -5.10
CA ALA A 55 -3.54 -8.17 -5.39
C ALA A 55 -2.80 -8.75 -6.61
N LEU A 56 -2.57 -7.95 -7.66
CA LEU A 56 -1.74 -8.35 -8.79
C LEU A 56 -0.29 -8.60 -8.37
N GLN A 57 0.29 -7.74 -7.53
CA GLN A 57 1.65 -7.91 -7.01
C GLN A 57 1.77 -9.17 -6.15
N ALA A 58 0.78 -9.45 -5.29
CA ALA A 58 0.72 -10.68 -4.49
C ALA A 58 0.75 -11.92 -5.38
N ARG A 59 -0.13 -11.93 -6.41
CA ARG A 59 -0.16 -12.99 -7.42
C ARG A 59 1.17 -13.10 -8.17
N ALA A 60 1.82 -11.98 -8.45
CA ALA A 60 3.13 -11.97 -9.09
C ALA A 60 4.20 -12.65 -8.22
N CYS A 61 4.10 -12.53 -6.89
CA CYS A 61 4.99 -13.17 -5.93
C CYS A 61 4.56 -14.60 -5.52
N PHE A 62 3.55 -15.19 -6.18
CA PHE A 62 2.94 -16.48 -5.82
C PHE A 62 2.30 -16.52 -4.42
N LEU A 63 1.84 -15.38 -3.92
CA LEU A 63 1.15 -15.26 -2.64
C LEU A 63 -0.35 -15.01 -2.82
N ALA A 64 -1.12 -15.43 -1.83
CA ALA A 64 -2.49 -14.96 -1.66
C ALA A 64 -2.47 -13.50 -1.18
N PRO A 65 -3.41 -12.66 -1.64
CA PRO A 65 -3.51 -11.28 -1.17
C PRO A 65 -3.95 -11.23 0.30
N THR A 66 -3.23 -10.45 1.10
CA THR A 66 -3.57 -10.16 2.51
C THR A 66 -3.68 -8.66 2.72
N THR A 67 -4.43 -8.25 3.75
CA THR A 67 -4.62 -6.83 4.09
C THR A 67 -3.32 -6.14 4.50
N ASP A 68 -2.36 -6.90 5.02
CA ASP A 68 -1.04 -6.39 5.36
C ASP A 68 -0.26 -5.87 4.15
N MET A 69 -0.53 -6.35 2.94
CA MET A 69 0.12 -5.86 1.71
C MET A 69 -0.36 -4.45 1.32
N ASN A 70 -1.50 -4.00 1.84
CA ASN A 70 -2.02 -2.65 1.67
C ASN A 70 -2.84 -2.22 2.91
N PRO A 71 -2.18 -1.85 4.02
CA PRO A 71 -2.86 -1.68 5.30
C PRO A 71 -3.75 -0.44 5.36
N VAL A 72 -3.48 0.58 4.53
CA VAL A 72 -4.35 1.75 4.36
C VAL A 72 -4.82 1.86 2.90
N LEU A 73 -6.13 1.76 2.69
CA LEU A 73 -6.77 1.95 1.38
C LEU A 73 -7.75 3.12 1.47
N LEU A 74 -7.57 4.09 0.58
CA LEU A 74 -8.48 5.21 0.40
C LEU A 74 -9.39 4.93 -0.81
N LYS A 75 -10.70 5.04 -0.61
CA LYS A 75 -11.70 4.87 -1.67
C LYS A 75 -12.39 6.22 -1.92
N PRO A 76 -12.00 6.97 -2.97
CA PRO A 76 -12.61 8.26 -3.28
C PRO A 76 -14.13 8.16 -3.46
N MET A 77 -14.90 8.98 -2.76
CA MET A 77 -16.38 8.96 -2.85
C MET A 77 -16.95 10.16 -3.61
N SER A 78 -16.23 11.29 -3.65
CA SER A 78 -16.61 12.53 -4.35
C SER A 78 -15.39 13.48 -4.42
N GLU A 79 -15.60 14.75 -4.80
CA GLU A 79 -14.55 15.78 -4.90
C GLU A 79 -13.81 16.05 -3.58
N THR A 80 -14.45 15.88 -2.41
CA THR A 80 -13.93 16.43 -1.15
C THR A 80 -13.35 15.41 -0.17
N GLY A 81 -13.52 14.11 -0.42
CA GLY A 81 -13.12 13.09 0.55
C GLY A 81 -13.06 11.65 0.05
N ALA A 82 -12.63 10.78 0.94
CA ALA A 82 -12.50 9.35 0.72
C ALA A 82 -13.02 8.56 1.93
N GLN A 83 -13.48 7.34 1.66
CA GLN A 83 -13.62 6.34 2.70
C GLN A 83 -12.22 5.83 3.05
N VAL A 84 -11.90 5.83 4.34
CA VAL A 84 -10.65 5.35 4.90
C VAL A 84 -10.85 3.91 5.36
N VAL A 85 -10.09 2.99 4.78
CA VAL A 85 -10.11 1.57 5.09
C VAL A 85 -8.76 1.21 5.70
N VAL A 86 -8.77 0.59 6.87
CA VAL A 86 -7.57 0.21 7.62
C VAL A 86 -7.63 -1.28 7.95
N GLY A 87 -6.61 -2.04 7.54
CA GLY A 87 -6.59 -3.50 7.72
C GLY A 87 -7.81 -4.18 7.09
N GLY A 88 -8.25 -3.70 5.92
CA GLY A 88 -9.41 -4.22 5.20
C GLY A 88 -10.78 -3.89 5.81
N ARG A 89 -10.86 -3.02 6.84
CA ARG A 89 -12.12 -2.59 7.46
C ARG A 89 -12.32 -1.09 7.33
N VAL A 90 -13.56 -0.67 7.07
CA VAL A 90 -13.92 0.74 7.01
C VAL A 90 -13.73 1.37 8.39
N LEU A 91 -12.82 2.35 8.48
CA LEU A 91 -12.64 3.19 9.67
C LEU A 91 -13.66 4.35 9.67
N GLY A 92 -13.96 4.90 8.50
CA GLY A 92 -14.91 5.99 8.33
C GLY A 92 -14.66 6.79 7.06
N ASN A 93 -15.29 7.96 6.96
CA ASN A 93 -15.11 8.88 5.85
C ASN A 93 -14.30 10.10 6.32
N ALA A 94 -13.40 10.60 5.48
CA ALA A 94 -12.61 11.79 5.80
C ALA A 94 -12.44 12.67 4.56
N SER A 95 -12.54 13.99 4.76
CA SER A 95 -12.05 14.96 3.80
C SER A 95 -10.52 14.90 3.67
N ALA A 96 -9.96 15.51 2.63
CA ALA A 96 -8.50 15.57 2.47
C ALA A 96 -7.77 16.18 3.69
N ALA A 97 -8.34 17.24 4.29
CA ALA A 97 -7.76 17.91 5.46
C ALA A 97 -7.88 17.05 6.74
N GLU A 98 -9.01 16.38 6.93
CA GLU A 98 -9.18 15.44 8.06
C GLU A 98 -8.25 14.25 7.92
N TYR A 99 -8.12 13.69 6.71
CA TYR A 99 -7.21 12.59 6.46
C TYR A 99 -5.76 12.99 6.71
N HIS A 100 -5.35 14.18 6.28
CA HIS A 100 -4.00 14.69 6.56
C HIS A 100 -3.70 14.74 8.07
N ARG A 101 -4.65 15.20 8.89
CA ARG A 101 -4.53 15.19 10.37
C ARG A 101 -4.56 13.78 10.96
N MET A 102 -5.23 12.83 10.31
CA MET A 102 -5.36 11.44 10.76
C MET A 102 -4.08 10.62 10.53
N LYS A 103 -3.31 10.90 9.47
CA LYS A 103 -2.14 10.09 9.06
C LYS A 103 -1.19 9.66 10.18
N PRO A 104 -0.78 10.54 11.13
CA PRO A 104 0.12 10.12 12.22
C PRO A 104 -0.45 8.98 13.08
N THR A 105 -1.77 8.91 13.22
CA THR A 105 -2.45 7.84 13.97
C THR A 105 -2.48 6.50 13.21
N LEU A 106 -2.30 6.54 11.88
CA LEU A 106 -2.31 5.36 11.02
C LEU A 106 -0.91 4.75 10.85
N LEU A 107 0.15 5.54 11.03
CA LEU A 107 1.53 5.07 10.87
C LEU A 107 1.85 3.82 11.73
N PRO A 108 1.45 3.72 13.01
CA PRO A 108 1.67 2.49 13.78
C PRO A 108 1.04 1.25 13.12
N ARG A 109 -0.16 1.38 12.54
CA ARG A 109 -0.86 0.28 11.85
C ARG A 109 -0.12 -0.14 10.58
N VAL A 110 0.46 0.82 9.86
CA VAL A 110 1.32 0.59 8.68
C VAL A 110 2.57 -0.20 9.08
N LEU A 111 3.25 0.24 10.14
CA LEU A 111 4.48 -0.42 10.63
C LEU A 111 4.20 -1.83 11.15
N GLU A 112 3.11 -2.04 11.89
CA GLU A 112 2.70 -3.37 12.33
C GLU A 112 2.47 -4.34 11.16
N ALA A 113 1.79 -3.89 10.09
CA ALA A 113 1.57 -4.69 8.90
C ALA A 113 2.88 -5.00 8.16
N PHE A 114 3.77 -4.01 8.06
CA PHE A 114 5.08 -4.20 7.46
C PHE A 114 5.91 -5.23 8.23
N HIS A 115 5.99 -5.13 9.56
CA HIS A 115 6.72 -6.10 10.38
C HIS A 115 6.17 -7.52 10.24
N ARG A 116 4.84 -7.71 10.23
CA ARG A 116 4.24 -9.03 9.98
C ARG A 116 4.59 -9.61 8.62
N LEU A 117 4.75 -8.79 7.58
CA LEU A 117 5.19 -9.26 6.25
C LEU A 117 6.70 -9.55 6.20
N GLN A 118 7.50 -8.86 7.00
CA GLN A 118 8.94 -9.14 7.10
C GLN A 118 9.19 -10.49 7.75
N ASP A 119 8.33 -10.90 8.69
CA ASP A 119 8.40 -12.21 9.33
C ASP A 119 8.20 -13.33 8.28
N GLY A 120 9.32 -13.88 7.80
CA GLY A 120 9.35 -14.97 6.81
C GLY A 120 9.51 -14.53 5.36
N ALA A 121 9.75 -13.24 5.08
CA ALA A 121 10.13 -12.78 3.75
C ALA A 121 11.65 -12.56 3.65
N ASP A 122 12.27 -13.08 2.59
CA ASP A 122 13.65 -12.74 2.23
C ASP A 122 13.72 -11.31 1.66
N LEU A 123 12.63 -10.87 1.00
CA LEU A 123 12.56 -9.57 0.33
C LEU A 123 11.16 -8.99 0.43
N VAL A 124 11.07 -7.75 0.94
CA VAL A 124 9.83 -6.95 0.87
C VAL A 124 9.98 -5.87 -0.20
N LEU A 125 9.18 -5.96 -1.27
CA LEU A 125 9.13 -4.97 -2.33
C LEU A 125 8.09 -3.89 -2.00
N VAL A 126 8.59 -2.75 -1.52
CA VAL A 126 7.75 -1.61 -1.17
C VAL A 126 7.44 -0.76 -2.42
N GLU A 127 6.17 -0.47 -2.67
CA GLU A 127 5.69 0.53 -3.64
C GLU A 127 5.32 1.85 -2.95
N GLY A 128 5.93 2.96 -3.37
CA GLY A 128 5.54 4.31 -2.95
C GLY A 128 4.22 4.78 -3.56
N ALA A 129 3.63 5.83 -3.01
CA ALA A 129 2.41 6.47 -3.52
C ALA A 129 2.71 7.85 -4.12
N GLY A 130 1.99 8.22 -5.18
CA GLY A 130 2.13 9.53 -5.81
C GLY A 130 3.57 9.81 -6.27
N SER A 131 4.00 11.06 -6.06
CA SER A 131 5.36 11.52 -6.30
C SER A 131 6.13 11.67 -4.98
N ALA A 132 7.33 11.08 -4.91
CA ALA A 132 8.19 11.27 -3.75
C ALA A 132 8.78 12.70 -3.65
N ALA A 133 8.61 13.52 -4.70
CA ALA A 133 9.07 14.91 -4.74
C ALA A 133 8.06 15.90 -4.12
N GLU A 134 6.89 15.45 -3.67
CA GLU A 134 5.88 16.29 -3.01
C GLU A 134 6.30 16.66 -1.58
N VAL A 135 7.24 17.61 -1.47
CA VAL A 135 7.82 18.05 -0.19
C VAL A 135 6.77 18.54 0.82
N ASN A 136 5.65 19.06 0.33
CA ASN A 136 4.50 19.49 1.13
C ASN A 136 3.82 18.34 1.90
N LEU A 137 4.05 17.08 1.51
CA LEU A 137 3.45 15.90 2.15
C LEU A 137 4.39 15.20 3.14
N ARG A 138 5.67 15.61 3.20
CA ARG A 138 6.74 14.90 3.90
C ARG A 138 6.53 14.76 5.41
N ALA A 139 6.01 15.80 6.07
CA ALA A 139 5.87 15.82 7.53
C ALA A 139 4.90 14.78 8.10
N SER A 140 3.99 14.25 7.26
CA SER A 140 3.02 13.23 7.66
C SER A 140 2.92 12.14 6.60
N ASP A 141 4.04 11.86 5.94
CA ASP A 141 4.12 10.84 4.92
C ASP A 141 4.11 9.44 5.55
N ILE A 142 3.07 8.67 5.27
CA ILE A 142 2.97 7.25 5.68
C ILE A 142 3.08 6.31 4.48
N ALA A 143 3.34 6.86 3.28
CA ALA A 143 3.24 6.14 2.02
C ALA A 143 4.58 6.05 1.27
N ASN A 144 5.52 6.95 1.55
CA ASN A 144 6.84 7.01 0.92
C ASN A 144 7.99 6.86 1.93
N MET A 145 8.90 7.83 2.02
CA MET A 145 10.05 7.71 2.93
C MET A 145 9.67 7.91 4.39
N GLY A 146 8.51 8.49 4.70
CA GLY A 146 8.13 8.74 6.09
C GLY A 146 7.68 7.50 6.88
N PHE A 147 7.35 6.37 6.21
CA PHE A 147 7.11 5.10 6.90
C PHE A 147 8.35 4.18 6.94
N ALA A 148 9.36 4.48 6.11
CA ALA A 148 10.51 3.62 5.85
C ALA A 148 11.75 4.03 6.67
#